data_AF-A0A948PU39-F1
#
_entry.id   AF-A0A948PU39-F1
#
_cell.length_a   1.000
_cell.length_b   1.000
_cell.length_c   1.000
_cell.angle_alpha   90.00
_cell.angle_beta   90.00
_cell.angle_gamma   90.00
#
_symmetry.space_group_name_H-M   'P 1'
#
loop_
_entity.id
_entity.type
_entity.pdbx_description
1 polymer ?
#
loop_
_entity_poly.entity_id
_entity_poly.type
_entity_poly.pdbx_seq_one_letter_code
_entity_poly.pdbx_strand_id
1 'polypeptide(L)'
;MTEKDLYEKIKKLKGIKPSQEWTNLTRHNLTTRIDFDTRFDVRPSFLSWLKEPQALALAMSLLLIFIGGPWLTIKASQPSLPGELLYSVKKASEGIQTTVASEENKTNLQVEFAHRRLEELNKISKDSSSDEKTEKTKQVVNDFEHNLAGISQYVGNASKEQAIEVAKNTKKIKEDLDNMPAEVKDELAEAEKTIE
;
A
#
# COMPACT_ATOMS: atom_id res chain seq x y z
N MET A 1 77.28 12.11 13.94
CA MET A 1 76.19 11.16 13.62
C MET A 1 75.56 11.65 12.34
N THR A 2 75.53 10.84 11.28
CA THR A 2 74.96 11.24 9.99
C THR A 2 73.45 10.96 9.93
N GLU A 3 72.69 11.66 9.09
CA GLU A 3 71.23 11.41 8.93
C GLU A 3 70.91 9.96 8.58
N LYS A 4 71.80 9.33 7.81
CA LYS A 4 71.72 7.91 7.44
C LYS A 4 71.83 7.01 8.67
N ASP A 5 72.69 7.35 9.64
CA ASP A 5 72.80 6.61 10.90
C ASP A 5 71.54 6.76 11.77
N LEU A 6 70.91 7.95 11.76
CA LEU A 6 69.67 8.20 12.50
C LEU A 6 68.51 7.38 11.92
N TYR A 7 68.38 7.38 10.59
CA TYR A 7 67.34 6.62 9.89
C TYR A 7 67.43 5.12 10.20
N GLU A 8 68.64 4.54 10.16
CA GLU A 8 68.85 3.13 10.49
C GLU A 8 68.54 2.82 11.97
N LYS A 9 68.85 3.74 12.88
CA LYS A 9 68.46 3.60 14.30
C LYS A 9 66.94 3.64 14.50
N ILE A 10 66.23 4.56 13.87
CA ILE A 10 64.77 4.67 13.96
C ILE A 10 64.09 3.44 13.36
N LYS A 11 64.62 2.91 12.25
CA LYS A 11 64.10 1.71 11.60
C LYS A 11 64.15 0.49 12.52
N LYS A 12 65.20 0.36 13.34
CA LYS A 12 65.32 -0.70 14.37
C LYS A 12 64.26 -0.59 15.47
N LEU A 13 63.82 0.63 15.81
CA LEU A 13 62.81 0.85 16.86
C LEU A 13 61.42 0.34 16.46
N LYS A 14 61.11 0.21 15.16
CA LYS A 14 59.82 -0.35 14.69
C LYS A 14 59.58 -1.80 15.13
N GLY A 15 60.65 -2.56 15.41
CA GLY A 15 60.55 -3.95 15.86
C GLY A 15 60.33 -4.11 17.37
N ILE A 16 60.42 -3.03 18.15
CA ILE A 16 60.26 -3.08 19.60
C ILE A 16 58.76 -2.99 19.90
N LYS A 17 58.20 -4.05 20.47
CA LYS A 17 56.83 -4.01 20.99
C LYS A 17 56.79 -3.15 22.26
N PRO A 18 55.78 -2.28 22.42
CA PRO A 18 55.63 -1.50 23.64
C PRO A 18 55.45 -2.44 24.85
N SER A 19 55.99 -2.04 26.01
CA SER A 19 55.80 -2.80 27.25
C SER A 19 54.34 -2.75 27.69
N GLN A 20 53.89 -3.81 28.38
CA GLN A 20 52.52 -3.90 28.88
C GLN A 20 52.14 -2.69 29.75
N GLU A 21 53.08 -2.23 30.57
CA GLU A 21 52.94 -1.06 31.43
C GLU A 21 52.68 0.23 30.62
N TRP A 22 53.44 0.47 29.56
CA TRP A 22 53.24 1.61 28.69
C TRP A 22 51.87 1.54 28.01
N THR A 23 51.46 0.37 27.50
CA THR A 23 50.14 0.23 26.86
C THR A 23 48.99 0.50 27.82
N ASN A 24 49.11 0.10 29.09
CA ASN A 24 48.11 0.33 30.12
C ASN A 24 48.01 1.82 30.48
N LEU A 25 49.16 2.49 30.65
CA LEU A 25 49.22 3.92 30.92
C LEU A 25 48.66 4.74 29.76
N THR A 26 49.02 4.40 28.52
CA THR A 26 48.52 5.08 27.32
C THR A 26 47.02 4.85 27.16
N ARG A 27 46.53 3.62 27.35
CA ARG A 27 45.09 3.33 27.34
C ARG A 27 44.37 4.19 28.38
N HIS A 28 44.83 4.21 29.63
CA HIS A 28 44.23 5.01 30.69
C HIS A 28 44.19 6.50 30.33
N ASN A 29 45.32 7.08 29.91
CA ASN A 29 45.40 8.49 29.51
C ASN A 29 44.52 8.83 28.29
N LEU A 30 44.42 7.93 27.30
CA LEU A 30 43.55 8.11 26.15
C LEU A 30 42.08 8.04 26.57
N THR A 31 41.69 7.07 27.40
CA THR A 31 40.31 6.95 27.88
C THR A 31 39.87 8.13 28.76
N THR A 32 40.80 8.75 29.51
CA THR A 32 40.47 9.92 30.33
C THR A 32 40.36 11.20 29.50
N ARG A 33 41.01 11.28 28.34
CA ARG A 33 40.96 12.46 27.45
C ARG A 33 39.89 12.36 26.36
N ILE A 34 39.49 11.16 26.00
CA ILE A 34 38.35 10.93 25.13
C ILE A 34 37.11 10.92 26.03
N ASP A 35 36.55 12.11 26.26
CA ASP A 35 35.15 12.20 26.68
C ASP A 35 34.33 11.61 25.53
N PHE A 36 33.96 10.33 25.66
CA PHE A 36 32.88 9.77 24.85
C PHE A 36 31.59 10.40 25.37
N ASP A 37 31.34 11.66 25.01
CA ASP A 37 30.02 12.23 25.10
C ASP A 37 29.15 11.49 24.07
N THR A 38 28.63 10.33 24.47
CA THR A 38 27.69 9.52 23.68
C THR A 38 26.30 10.15 23.65
N ARG A 39 26.21 11.49 23.76
CA ARG A 39 25.02 12.23 23.36
C ARG A 39 25.14 12.54 21.88
N PHE A 40 25.03 11.49 21.07
CA PHE A 40 24.49 11.68 19.72
C PHE A 40 23.02 12.07 19.90
N ASP A 41 22.78 13.35 20.20
CA ASP A 41 21.46 13.93 20.14
C ASP A 41 21.10 14.05 18.66
N VAL A 42 20.59 12.95 18.11
CA VAL A 42 20.09 12.87 16.73
C VAL A 42 18.76 13.59 16.58
N ARG A 43 18.36 14.50 17.50
CA ARG A 43 17.22 15.39 17.25
C ARG A 43 17.59 16.30 16.08
N PRO A 44 17.02 16.09 14.87
CA PRO A 44 17.25 17.02 13.79
C PRO A 44 16.73 18.40 14.22
N SER A 45 17.42 19.47 13.82
CA SER A 45 17.16 20.82 14.33
C SER A 45 15.73 21.32 14.14
N PHE A 46 14.95 20.77 13.22
CA PHE A 46 13.52 21.09 13.06
C PHE A 46 12.62 20.55 14.18
N LEU A 47 13.07 19.54 14.94
CA LEU A 47 12.37 18.96 16.09
C LEU A 47 12.72 19.64 17.42
N SER A 48 13.62 20.64 17.42
CA SER A 48 14.03 21.38 18.61
C SER A 48 12.93 22.29 19.19
N TRP A 49 11.95 22.69 18.36
CA TRP A 49 10.82 23.53 18.79
C TRP A 49 9.72 22.77 19.56
N LEU A 50 9.75 21.43 19.55
CA LEU A 50 8.76 20.58 20.22
C LEU A 50 9.18 20.35 21.68
N LYS A 51 8.45 20.98 22.62
CA LYS A 51 8.53 20.63 24.05
C LYS A 51 7.83 19.29 24.30
N GLU A 52 8.26 18.54 25.32
CA GLU A 52 7.83 17.14 25.55
C GLU A 52 6.30 16.85 25.48
N PRO A 53 5.39 17.68 26.01
CA PRO A 53 3.95 17.41 25.87
C PRO A 53 3.41 17.65 24.44
N GLN A 54 4.06 18.50 23.65
CA GLN A 54 3.68 18.80 22.27
C GLN A 54 4.10 17.68 21.30
N ALA A 55 5.18 16.97 21.62
CA ALA A 55 5.63 15.82 20.83
C ALA A 55 4.63 14.65 20.89
N LEU A 56 4.04 14.39 22.06
CA LEU A 56 3.01 13.36 22.22
C LEU A 56 1.73 13.74 21.47
N ALA A 57 1.28 14.99 21.57
CA ALA A 57 0.10 15.47 20.85
C ALA A 57 0.30 15.42 19.32
N LEU A 58 1.48 15.80 18.83
CA LEU A 58 1.83 15.69 17.41
C LEU A 58 1.87 14.22 16.96
N ALA A 59 2.50 13.33 17.74
CA ALA A 59 2.55 11.91 17.44
C ALA A 59 1.14 11.30 17.38
N MET A 60 0.25 11.64 18.32
CA MET A 60 -1.14 11.20 18.30
C MET A 60 -1.93 11.77 17.12
N SER A 61 -1.71 13.04 16.77
CA SER A 61 -2.38 13.66 15.62
C SER A 61 -1.92 13.03 14.30
N LEU A 62 -0.63 12.79 14.14
CA LEU A 62 -0.09 12.06 12.99
C LEU A 62 -0.62 10.63 12.96
N LEU A 63 -0.68 9.94 14.10
CA LEU A 63 -1.26 8.60 14.18
C LEU A 63 -2.73 8.60 13.72
N LEU A 64 -3.54 9.56 14.16
CA LEU A 64 -4.93 9.69 13.71
C LEU A 64 -5.05 10.02 12.23
N ILE A 65 -4.17 10.86 11.69
CA ILE A 65 -4.15 11.19 10.25
C ILE A 65 -3.72 9.98 9.43
N PHE A 66 -2.68 9.26 9.84
CA PHE A 66 -2.14 8.13 9.08
C PHE A 66 -2.92 6.83 9.26
N ILE A 67 -3.61 6.62 10.38
CA ILE A 67 -4.44 5.43 10.61
C ILE A 67 -5.91 5.72 10.27
N GLY A 68 -6.45 6.86 10.69
CA GLY A 68 -7.86 7.22 10.48
C GLY A 68 -8.14 7.89 9.13
N GLY A 69 -7.20 8.69 8.62
CA GLY A 69 -7.35 9.41 7.35
C GLY A 69 -7.55 8.51 6.13
N PRO A 70 -6.78 7.41 5.97
CA PRO A 70 -6.99 6.49 4.86
C PRO A 70 -8.36 5.83 4.88
N TRP A 71 -8.89 5.47 6.06
CA TRP A 71 -10.20 4.84 6.17
C TRP A 71 -11.32 5.77 5.69
N LEU A 72 -11.27 7.04 6.10
CA LEU A 72 -12.23 8.07 5.63
C LEU A 72 -12.13 8.26 4.12
N THR A 73 -10.92 8.28 3.58
CA THR A 73 -10.68 8.44 2.14
C THR A 73 -11.19 7.24 1.34
N ILE A 74 -10.99 6.00 1.82
CA ILE A 74 -11.50 4.78 1.18
C ILE A 74 -13.05 4.73 1.23
N LYS A 75 -13.66 5.20 2.32
CA LYS A 75 -15.12 5.30 2.41
C LYS A 75 -15.66 6.36 1.44
N ALA A 76 -15.02 7.51 1.38
CA ALA A 76 -15.38 8.58 0.45
C ALA A 76 -15.13 8.22 -1.03
N SER A 77 -14.22 7.28 -1.31
CA SER A 77 -13.98 6.79 -2.66
C SER A 77 -15.02 5.78 -3.14
N GLN A 78 -15.77 5.10 -2.25
CA GLN A 78 -16.77 4.10 -2.68
C GLN A 78 -17.82 4.62 -3.69
N PRO A 79 -18.39 5.82 -3.54
CA PRO A 79 -19.36 6.33 -4.51
C PRO A 79 -18.74 6.85 -5.81
N SER A 80 -17.41 6.97 -5.92
CA SER A 80 -16.79 7.72 -7.01
C SER A 80 -16.88 7.03 -8.37
N LEU A 81 -16.97 7.78 -9.45
CA LEU A 81 -17.03 7.28 -10.83
C LEU A 81 -15.68 7.40 -11.56
N PRO A 82 -15.47 6.67 -12.67
CA PRO A 82 -14.26 6.85 -13.46
C PRO A 82 -14.07 8.31 -13.89
N GLY A 83 -12.83 8.79 -13.84
CA GLY A 83 -12.47 10.19 -14.05
C GLY A 83 -12.53 11.07 -12.79
N GLU A 84 -13.12 10.60 -11.69
CA GLU A 84 -13.10 11.34 -10.43
C GLU A 84 -11.83 11.07 -9.62
N LEU A 85 -11.40 12.08 -8.84
CA LEU A 85 -10.13 12.06 -8.08
C LEU A 85 -9.98 10.83 -7.17
N LEU A 86 -11.07 10.39 -6.53
CA LEU A 86 -11.04 9.28 -5.57
C LEU A 86 -11.20 7.91 -6.24
N TYR A 87 -11.47 7.83 -7.55
CA TYR A 87 -11.65 6.55 -8.23
C TYR A 87 -10.38 5.72 -8.26
N SER A 88 -9.22 6.35 -8.49
CA SER A 88 -7.93 5.67 -8.42
C SER A 88 -7.66 5.10 -7.02
N VAL A 89 -8.11 5.80 -5.96
CA VAL A 89 -8.01 5.31 -4.58
C VAL A 89 -8.91 4.09 -4.37
N LYS A 90 -10.14 4.12 -4.90
CA LYS A 90 -11.04 2.96 -4.90
C LYS A 90 -10.35 1.75 -5.55
N LYS A 91 -9.88 1.88 -6.79
CA LYS A 91 -9.23 0.78 -7.54
C LYS A 91 -7.98 0.26 -6.83
N ALA A 92 -7.14 1.13 -6.27
CA ALA A 92 -5.99 0.73 -5.48
C ALA A 92 -6.41 -0.07 -4.23
N SER A 93 -7.46 0.39 -3.52
CA SER A 93 -7.99 -0.32 -2.35
C SER A 93 -8.57 -1.70 -2.69
N GLU A 94 -9.20 -1.85 -3.86
CA GLU A 94 -9.73 -3.13 -4.38
C GLU A 94 -8.59 -4.12 -4.71
N GLY A 95 -7.52 -3.63 -5.34
CA GLY A 95 -6.32 -4.42 -5.64
C GLY A 95 -5.61 -4.92 -4.38
N ILE A 96 -5.49 -4.07 -3.36
CA ILE A 96 -4.92 -4.46 -2.05
C ILE A 96 -5.81 -5.51 -1.38
N GLN A 97 -7.13 -5.32 -1.35
CA GLN A 97 -8.08 -6.30 -0.79
C GLN A 97 -7.92 -7.67 -1.46
N THR A 98 -7.78 -7.69 -2.79
CA THR A 98 -7.60 -8.93 -3.56
C THR A 98 -6.28 -9.62 -3.24
N THR A 99 -5.22 -8.84 -3.06
CA THR A 99 -3.87 -9.35 -2.77
C THR A 99 -3.77 -9.93 -1.36
N VAL A 100 -4.46 -9.32 -0.39
CA VAL A 100 -4.41 -9.73 1.03
C VAL A 100 -5.44 -10.82 1.34
N ALA A 101 -6.51 -10.94 0.56
CA ALA A 101 -7.53 -11.97 0.73
C ALA A 101 -6.96 -13.39 0.56
N SER A 102 -7.49 -14.33 1.36
CA SER A 102 -7.24 -15.76 1.16
C SER A 102 -7.84 -16.24 -0.17
N GLU A 103 -7.27 -17.30 -0.76
CA GLU A 103 -7.74 -17.85 -2.05
C GLU A 103 -9.26 -18.13 -2.05
N GLU A 104 -9.76 -18.69 -0.97
CA GLU A 104 -11.18 -18.98 -0.76
C GLU A 104 -12.08 -17.74 -0.81
N ASN A 105 -11.58 -16.58 -0.38
CA ASN A 105 -12.35 -15.33 -0.31
C ASN A 105 -12.20 -14.45 -1.56
N LYS A 106 -11.22 -14.72 -2.42
CA LYS A 106 -11.01 -13.95 -3.65
C LYS A 106 -12.23 -14.02 -4.56
N THR A 107 -12.88 -15.17 -4.68
CA THR A 107 -14.11 -15.32 -5.47
C THR A 107 -15.22 -14.39 -4.99
N ASN A 108 -15.48 -14.36 -3.67
CA ASN A 108 -16.48 -13.48 -3.08
C ASN A 108 -16.16 -12.00 -3.30
N LEU A 109 -14.87 -11.64 -3.24
CA LEU A 109 -14.43 -10.26 -3.48
C LEU A 109 -14.64 -9.84 -4.95
N GLN A 110 -14.37 -10.73 -5.90
CA GLN A 110 -14.62 -10.47 -7.33
C GLN A 110 -16.13 -10.30 -7.61
N VAL A 111 -16.98 -11.12 -6.97
CA VAL A 111 -18.45 -10.94 -7.00
C VAL A 111 -18.85 -9.56 -6.47
N GLU A 112 -18.29 -9.13 -5.34
CA GLU A 112 -18.59 -7.82 -4.76
C GLU A 112 -18.18 -6.68 -5.69
N PHE A 113 -17.00 -6.76 -6.31
CA PHE A 113 -16.54 -5.76 -7.27
C PHE A 113 -17.40 -5.73 -8.53
N ALA A 114 -17.82 -6.89 -9.05
CA ALA A 114 -18.75 -6.96 -10.17
C ALA A 114 -20.07 -6.24 -9.85
N HIS A 115 -20.63 -6.46 -8.66
CA HIS A 115 -21.85 -5.75 -8.24
C HIS A 115 -21.63 -4.24 -8.13
N ARG A 116 -20.49 -3.79 -7.60
CA ARG A 116 -20.14 -2.35 -7.58
C ARG A 116 -20.01 -1.75 -8.97
N ARG A 117 -19.47 -2.48 -9.96
CA ARG A 117 -19.42 -2.00 -11.35
C ARG A 117 -20.83 -1.83 -11.90
N LEU A 118 -21.77 -2.72 -11.59
CA LEU A 118 -23.18 -2.54 -11.97
C LEU A 118 -23.79 -1.27 -11.36
N GLU A 119 -23.52 -0.99 -10.08
CA GLU A 119 -23.96 0.26 -9.46
C GLU A 119 -23.34 1.50 -10.13
N GLU A 120 -22.07 1.43 -10.52
CA GLU A 120 -21.37 2.50 -11.24
C GLU A 120 -22.00 2.76 -12.62
N LEU A 121 -22.32 1.70 -13.38
CA LEU A 121 -23.01 1.83 -14.68
C LEU A 121 -24.38 2.49 -14.53
N ASN A 122 -25.14 2.12 -13.50
CA ASN A 122 -26.44 2.72 -13.21
C ASN A 122 -26.31 4.22 -12.86
N LYS A 123 -25.28 4.61 -12.11
CA LYS A 123 -25.00 6.01 -11.79
C LYS A 123 -24.53 6.79 -13.03
N ILE A 124 -23.63 6.23 -13.83
CA ILE A 124 -23.18 6.83 -15.10
C ILE A 124 -24.38 7.11 -16.01
N SER A 125 -25.32 6.16 -16.10
CA SER A 125 -26.53 6.33 -16.89
C SER A 125 -27.44 7.48 -16.42
N LYS A 126 -27.39 7.87 -15.14
CA LYS A 126 -28.24 8.91 -14.55
C LYS A 126 -27.55 10.28 -14.47
N ASP A 127 -26.26 10.29 -14.16
CA ASP A 127 -25.56 11.48 -13.67
C ASP A 127 -24.48 12.00 -14.65
N SER A 128 -24.15 11.27 -15.73
CA SER A 128 -23.09 11.67 -16.68
C SER A 128 -23.62 12.36 -17.94
N SER A 129 -22.92 13.42 -18.37
CA SER A 129 -23.11 14.07 -19.67
C SER A 129 -22.82 13.11 -20.83
N SER A 130 -23.48 13.29 -21.99
CA SER A 130 -23.37 12.37 -23.15
C SER A 130 -21.93 12.10 -23.58
N ASP A 131 -21.09 13.13 -23.55
CA ASP A 131 -19.73 13.07 -24.10
C ASP A 131 -18.76 12.27 -23.23
N GLU A 132 -18.99 12.25 -21.90
CA GLU A 132 -18.19 11.45 -20.96
C GLU A 132 -18.81 10.08 -20.67
N LYS A 133 -20.11 9.92 -20.92
CA LYS A 133 -20.88 8.71 -20.61
C LYS A 133 -20.28 7.49 -21.31
N THR A 134 -20.03 7.56 -22.62
CA THR A 134 -19.53 6.41 -23.40
C THR A 134 -18.18 5.89 -22.90
N GLU A 135 -17.20 6.76 -22.64
CA GLU A 135 -15.87 6.31 -22.20
C GLU A 135 -15.89 5.77 -20.77
N LYS A 136 -16.68 6.37 -19.87
CA LYS A 136 -16.88 5.86 -18.51
C LYS A 136 -17.58 4.50 -18.52
N THR A 137 -18.61 4.32 -19.34
CA THR A 137 -19.33 3.04 -19.47
C THR A 137 -18.37 1.95 -19.94
N LYS A 138 -17.63 2.17 -21.03
CA LYS A 138 -16.63 1.20 -21.52
C LYS A 138 -15.61 0.79 -20.47
N GLN A 139 -15.09 1.76 -19.70
CA GLN A 139 -14.13 1.46 -18.64
C GLN A 139 -14.74 0.55 -17.57
N VAL A 140 -15.97 0.86 -17.13
CA VAL A 140 -16.66 0.09 -16.08
C VAL A 140 -17.10 -1.28 -16.59
N VAL A 141 -17.47 -1.40 -17.87
CA VAL A 141 -17.78 -2.68 -18.54
C VAL A 141 -16.53 -3.57 -18.58
N ASN A 142 -15.38 -3.04 -18.99
CA ASN A 142 -14.13 -3.81 -19.00
C ASN A 142 -13.75 -4.28 -17.58
N ASP A 143 -13.85 -3.40 -16.58
CA ASP A 143 -13.63 -3.81 -15.20
C ASP A 143 -14.63 -4.87 -14.73
N PHE A 144 -15.89 -4.81 -15.18
CA PHE A 144 -16.91 -5.80 -14.87
C PHE A 144 -16.56 -7.17 -15.48
N GLU A 145 -16.17 -7.22 -16.75
CA GLU A 145 -15.68 -8.42 -17.42
C GLU A 145 -14.46 -9.02 -16.71
N HIS A 146 -13.52 -8.19 -16.29
CA HIS A 146 -12.36 -8.64 -15.52
C HIS A 146 -12.76 -9.29 -14.20
N ASN A 147 -13.73 -8.72 -13.49
CA ASN A 147 -14.23 -9.30 -12.25
C ASN A 147 -14.95 -10.64 -12.51
N LEU A 148 -15.74 -10.76 -13.57
CA LEU A 148 -16.39 -12.01 -13.96
C LEU A 148 -15.37 -13.11 -14.30
N ALA A 149 -14.33 -12.76 -15.06
CA ALA A 149 -13.23 -13.67 -15.35
C ALA A 149 -12.55 -14.14 -14.05
N GLY A 150 -12.34 -13.22 -13.10
CA GLY A 150 -11.83 -13.54 -11.77
C GLY A 150 -12.71 -14.52 -11.00
N ILE A 151 -14.03 -14.36 -11.02
CA ILE A 151 -14.97 -15.31 -10.40
C ILE A 151 -14.75 -16.72 -10.98
N SER A 152 -14.72 -16.84 -12.30
CA SER A 152 -14.52 -18.14 -12.97
C SER A 152 -13.18 -18.78 -12.64
N GLN A 153 -12.13 -17.97 -12.44
CA GLN A 153 -10.79 -18.42 -12.11
C GLN A 153 -10.69 -18.95 -10.66
N TYR A 154 -11.30 -18.25 -9.70
CA TYR A 154 -11.15 -18.56 -8.28
C TYR A 154 -12.23 -19.52 -7.74
N VAL A 155 -13.37 -19.67 -8.43
CA VAL A 155 -14.46 -20.56 -7.98
C VAL A 155 -14.02 -22.02 -7.87
N GLY A 156 -13.06 -22.47 -8.68
CA GLY A 156 -12.51 -23.82 -8.60
C GLY A 156 -11.77 -24.14 -7.29
N ASN A 157 -11.34 -23.12 -6.55
CA ASN A 157 -10.67 -23.23 -5.25
C ASN A 157 -11.58 -22.88 -4.08
N ALA A 158 -12.86 -22.57 -4.32
CA ALA A 158 -13.80 -22.20 -3.28
C ALA A 158 -14.32 -23.44 -2.52
N SER A 159 -14.63 -23.27 -1.23
CA SER A 159 -15.37 -24.29 -0.48
C SER A 159 -16.77 -24.49 -1.05
N LYS A 160 -17.42 -25.60 -0.72
CA LYS A 160 -18.78 -25.90 -1.22
C LYS A 160 -19.79 -24.83 -0.78
N GLU A 161 -19.66 -24.36 0.45
CA GLU A 161 -20.49 -23.30 1.02
C GLU A 161 -20.28 -21.97 0.28
N GLN A 162 -19.03 -21.62 -0.02
CA GLN A 162 -18.70 -20.44 -0.82
C GLN A 162 -19.18 -20.56 -2.25
N ALA A 163 -19.05 -21.73 -2.89
CA ALA A 163 -19.56 -21.94 -4.24
C ALA A 163 -21.09 -21.74 -4.33
N ILE A 164 -21.83 -22.15 -3.29
CA ILE A 164 -23.28 -21.90 -3.19
C ILE A 164 -23.58 -20.40 -3.02
N GLU A 165 -22.80 -19.70 -2.18
CA GLU A 165 -22.95 -18.25 -1.99
C GLU A 165 -22.63 -17.46 -3.26
N VAL A 166 -21.52 -17.80 -3.93
CA VAL A 166 -21.12 -17.24 -5.24
C VAL A 166 -22.23 -17.47 -6.25
N ALA A 167 -22.74 -18.70 -6.40
CA ALA A 167 -23.83 -18.98 -7.34
C ALA A 167 -25.08 -18.14 -7.06
N LYS A 168 -25.44 -17.95 -5.78
CA LYS A 168 -26.57 -17.09 -5.39
C LYS A 168 -26.31 -15.63 -5.76
N ASN A 169 -25.11 -15.12 -5.52
CA ASN A 169 -24.78 -13.72 -5.80
C ASN A 169 -24.59 -13.46 -7.30
N THR A 170 -24.01 -14.40 -8.06
CA THR A 170 -23.96 -14.35 -9.53
C THR A 170 -25.36 -14.36 -10.14
N LYS A 171 -26.31 -15.10 -9.56
CA LYS A 171 -27.72 -15.01 -9.98
C LYS A 171 -28.30 -13.61 -9.77
N LYS A 172 -27.98 -12.94 -8.66
CA LYS A 172 -28.40 -11.54 -8.44
C LYS A 172 -27.75 -10.59 -9.45
N ILE A 173 -26.47 -10.78 -9.76
CA ILE A 173 -25.79 -10.00 -10.80
C ILE A 173 -26.53 -10.12 -12.14
N LYS A 174 -26.98 -11.33 -12.52
CA LYS A 174 -27.80 -11.53 -13.72
C LYS A 174 -29.14 -10.78 -13.64
N GLU A 175 -29.82 -10.84 -12.50
CA GLU A 175 -31.09 -10.12 -12.28
C GLU A 175 -30.91 -8.59 -12.31
N ASP A 176 -29.84 -8.06 -11.71
CA ASP A 176 -29.53 -6.63 -11.72
C ASP A 176 -29.19 -6.15 -13.13
N LEU A 177 -28.47 -6.99 -13.90
CA LEU A 177 -28.16 -6.76 -15.30
C LEU A 177 -29.42 -6.71 -16.17
N ASP A 178 -30.37 -7.63 -15.94
CA ASP A 178 -31.68 -7.63 -16.60
C ASP A 178 -32.51 -6.37 -16.29
N ASN A 179 -32.22 -5.67 -15.19
CA ASN A 179 -32.90 -4.42 -14.82
C ASN A 179 -32.17 -3.16 -15.31
N MET A 180 -31.05 -3.29 -16.02
CA MET A 180 -30.30 -2.14 -16.54
C MET A 180 -30.93 -1.49 -17.79
N PRO A 181 -30.63 -0.20 -18.06
CA PRO A 181 -31.02 0.47 -19.29
C PRO A 181 -30.48 -0.27 -20.53
N ALA A 182 -31.25 -0.29 -21.62
CA ALA A 182 -30.89 -0.99 -22.86
C ALA A 182 -29.50 -0.59 -23.39
N GLU A 183 -29.16 0.69 -23.28
CA GLU A 183 -27.85 1.25 -23.67
C GLU A 183 -26.67 0.56 -22.99
N VAL A 184 -26.84 0.12 -21.73
CA VAL A 184 -25.79 -0.54 -20.95
C VAL A 184 -25.75 -2.04 -21.24
N LYS A 185 -26.92 -2.64 -21.50
CA LYS A 185 -27.03 -4.05 -21.89
C LYS A 185 -26.38 -4.34 -23.23
N ASP A 186 -26.52 -3.42 -24.18
CA ASP A 186 -25.90 -3.55 -25.51
C ASP A 186 -24.36 -3.58 -25.42
N GLU A 187 -23.77 -2.84 -24.48
CA GLU A 187 -22.32 -2.88 -24.21
C GLU A 187 -21.89 -4.10 -23.37
N LEU A 188 -22.82 -4.75 -22.64
CA LEU A 188 -22.56 -5.92 -21.79
C LEU A 188 -22.91 -7.27 -22.43
N ALA A 189 -23.36 -7.28 -23.68
CA ALA A 189 -23.77 -8.50 -24.38
C ALA A 189 -22.65 -9.56 -24.48
N GLU A 190 -21.39 -9.16 -24.40
CA GLU A 190 -20.24 -10.07 -24.34
C GLU A 190 -20.00 -10.62 -22.92
N ALA A 191 -20.17 -9.79 -21.90
CA ALA A 191 -20.07 -10.17 -20.49
C ALA A 191 -21.15 -11.17 -20.06
N GLU A 192 -22.39 -11.05 -20.56
CA GLU A 192 -23.52 -11.94 -20.26
C GLU A 192 -23.20 -13.42 -20.55
N LYS A 193 -22.46 -13.69 -21.63
CA LYS A 193 -22.08 -15.06 -22.03
C LYS A 193 -21.17 -15.75 -21.02
N THR A 194 -20.53 -14.99 -20.14
CA THR A 194 -19.62 -15.50 -19.11
C THR A 194 -20.38 -15.92 -17.84
N ILE A 195 -21.67 -15.54 -17.73
CA ILE A 195 -22.52 -15.79 -16.56
C ILE A 195 -23.45 -17.01 -16.77
N GLU A 196 -23.66 -17.46 -18.03
CA GLU A 196 -24.39 -18.70 -18.37
C GLU A 196 -23.57 -19.97 -18.17
#